data_AF-A0A852PL46-F1
#
_entry.id   AF-A0A852PL46-F1
#
_cell.length_a   1.000
_cell.length_b   1.000
_cell.length_c   1.000
_cell.angle_alpha   90.00
_cell.angle_beta   90.00
_cell.angle_gamma   90.00
#
_symmetry.space_group_name_H-M   'P 1'
#
loop_
_entity.id
_entity.type
_entity.pdbx_description
1 polymer ?
#
loop_
_entity_poly.entity_id
_entity_poly.type
_entity_poly.pdbx_seq_one_letter_code
_entity_poly.pdbx_strand_id
1 'polypeptide(L)'
;FSGVLSEDVLRLLLELQERLAATTAWAPGSGRNVSLQDVCYAPLNPAGPGVGDCAVSSVTQYFQNNGSRLALTALQEDGKDKGTVDWHDHLIYCV
;
A
#
# COMPACT_ATOMS: atom_id res chain seq x y z
N PHE A 1 -4.80 19.55 -3.52
CA PHE A 1 -3.81 18.79 -2.73
C PHE A 1 -2.41 19.32 -2.99
N SER A 2 -1.46 19.11 -2.08
CA SER A 2 -0.04 19.41 -2.32
C SER A 2 0.53 18.50 -3.42
N GLY A 3 1.54 18.97 -4.17
CA GLY A 3 2.17 18.20 -5.25
C GLY A 3 2.79 16.87 -4.81
N VAL A 4 3.14 16.74 -3.52
CA VAL A 4 3.62 15.47 -2.93
C VAL A 4 2.54 14.38 -2.92
N LEU A 5 1.27 14.76 -2.99
CA LEU A 5 0.13 13.86 -3.10
C LEU A 5 -0.39 13.79 -4.55
N SER A 6 0.39 14.14 -5.56
CA SER A 6 -0.03 13.85 -6.95
C SER A 6 -0.10 12.33 -7.17
N GLU A 7 -1.05 11.89 -8.00
CA GLU A 7 -1.26 10.45 -8.27
C GLU A 7 0.02 9.78 -8.82
N ASP A 8 0.76 10.46 -9.69
CA ASP A 8 2.04 9.97 -10.23
C ASP A 8 3.07 9.69 -9.13
N VAL A 9 3.17 10.59 -8.13
CA VAL A 9 4.06 10.39 -6.97
C VAL A 9 3.59 9.21 -6.12
N LEU A 10 2.28 9.06 -5.91
CA LEU A 10 1.72 7.93 -5.16
C LEU A 10 1.96 6.59 -5.86
N ARG A 11 1.90 6.55 -7.20
CA ARG A 11 2.23 5.36 -8.00
C ARG A 11 3.71 5.00 -7.90
N LEU A 12 4.60 5.98 -8.04
CA LEU A 12 6.05 5.75 -7.87
C LEU A 12 6.39 5.29 -6.44
N LEU A 13 5.71 5.85 -5.43
CA LEU A 13 5.86 5.42 -4.05
C LEU A 13 5.42 3.97 -3.86
N LEU A 14 4.27 3.58 -4.45
CA LEU A 14 3.77 2.21 -4.41
C LEU A 14 4.76 1.24 -5.06
N GLU A 15 5.27 1.56 -6.25
CA GLU A 15 6.29 0.73 -6.93
C GLU A 15 7.56 0.57 -6.09
N LEU A 16 8.03 1.66 -5.48
CA LEU A 16 9.20 1.61 -4.60
C LEU A 16 8.94 0.70 -3.40
N GLN A 17 7.77 0.83 -2.77
CA GLN A 17 7.39 0.02 -1.62
C GLN A 17 7.32 -1.47 -1.97
N GLU A 18 6.74 -1.82 -3.12
CA GLU A 18 6.69 -3.20 -3.62
C GLU A 18 8.09 -3.77 -3.86
N ARG A 19 9.01 -3.00 -4.45
CA ARG A 19 10.41 -3.41 -4.64
C ARG A 19 11.14 -3.64 -3.32
N LEU A 20 10.94 -2.76 -2.34
CA LEU A 20 11.50 -2.91 -1.00
C LEU A 20 10.94 -4.15 -0.29
N ALA A 21 9.63 -4.38 -0.37
CA ALA A 21 8.98 -5.55 0.23
C ALA A 21 9.42 -6.88 -0.41
N ALA A 22 9.75 -6.88 -1.70
CA ALA A 22 10.26 -8.04 -2.43
C ALA A 22 11.76 -8.30 -2.25
N THR A 23 12.47 -7.44 -1.51
CA THR A 23 13.92 -7.58 -1.32
C THR A 23 14.23 -8.85 -0.52
N THR A 24 15.30 -9.54 -0.94
CA THR A 24 15.85 -10.70 -0.22
C THR A 24 17.34 -10.51 0.02
N ALA A 25 17.85 -11.13 1.09
CA ALA A 25 19.26 -11.09 1.45
C ALA A 25 19.75 -12.47 1.89
N TRP A 26 20.95 -12.85 1.47
CA TRP A 26 21.59 -14.07 1.95
C TRP A 26 21.96 -13.93 3.42
N ALA A 27 21.47 -14.84 4.27
CA ALA A 27 21.80 -14.85 5.69
C ALA A 27 22.65 -16.10 6.02
N PRO A 28 23.97 -15.93 6.26
CA PRO A 28 24.86 -17.06 6.56
C PRO A 28 24.40 -17.91 7.73
N GLY A 29 23.79 -17.30 8.75
CA GLY A 29 23.30 -18.00 9.95
C GLY A 29 22.11 -18.92 9.70
N SER A 30 21.30 -18.69 8.66
CA SER A 30 20.18 -19.57 8.29
C SER A 30 20.48 -20.44 7.08
N GLY A 31 21.59 -20.20 6.37
CA GLY A 31 21.97 -20.92 5.15
C GLY A 31 20.99 -20.73 3.99
N ARG A 32 20.20 -19.65 3.99
CA ARG A 32 19.22 -19.33 2.94
C ARG A 32 19.09 -17.83 2.70
N ASN A 33 18.43 -17.47 1.60
CA ASN A 33 17.88 -16.13 1.44
C ASN A 33 16.73 -15.90 2.42
N VAL A 34 16.77 -14.75 3.09
CA VAL A 34 15.76 -14.24 4.01
C VAL A 34 15.02 -13.10 3.30
N SER A 35 13.71 -13.07 3.47
CA SER A 35 12.78 -12.09 2.90
C SER A 35 12.15 -11.24 3.99
N LEU A 36 11.39 -10.19 3.63
CA LEU A 36 10.76 -9.31 4.62
C LEU A 36 9.86 -10.08 5.61
N GLN A 37 9.04 -11.01 5.12
CA GLN A 37 8.13 -11.80 5.97
C GLN A 37 8.83 -12.70 6.99
N ASP A 38 10.11 -13.02 6.78
CA ASP A 38 10.89 -13.84 7.72
C ASP A 38 11.30 -13.07 8.98
N VAL A 39 11.28 -11.74 8.94
CA VAL A 39 11.85 -10.87 10.01
C VAL A 39 10.92 -9.75 10.44
N CYS A 40 9.86 -9.47 9.69
CA CYS A 40 8.97 -8.36 9.97
C CYS A 40 8.10 -8.62 11.22
N TYR A 41 7.67 -7.53 11.86
CA TYR A 41 6.63 -7.60 12.86
C TYR A 41 5.26 -7.76 12.16
N ALA A 42 4.53 -8.82 12.50
CA ALA A 42 3.20 -9.14 11.97
C ALA A 42 2.19 -9.28 13.13
N PRO A 43 1.41 -8.24 13.45
CA PRO A 43 0.57 -8.22 14.66
C PRO A 43 -0.63 -9.18 14.62
N LEU A 44 -1.15 -9.49 13.41
CA LEU A 44 -2.36 -10.30 13.25
C LEU A 44 -2.08 -11.77 12.96
N ASN A 45 -0.98 -12.08 12.27
CA ASN A 45 -0.60 -13.44 11.90
C ASN A 45 0.89 -13.72 12.23
N PRO A 46 1.26 -13.77 13.53
CA PRO A 46 2.67 -13.81 13.94
C PRO A 46 3.37 -15.16 13.71
N ALA A 47 2.63 -16.27 13.57
CA ALA A 47 3.20 -17.61 13.50
C ALA A 47 3.62 -18.05 12.08
N GLY A 48 3.09 -17.40 11.05
CA GLY A 48 3.37 -17.71 9.65
C GLY A 48 2.91 -16.57 8.75
N PRO A 49 3.49 -15.37 8.90
CA PRO A 49 3.06 -14.20 8.13
C PRO A 49 3.39 -14.36 6.64
N GLY A 50 2.48 -13.91 5.79
CA GLY A 50 2.83 -13.53 4.43
C GLY A 50 3.36 -12.08 4.38
N VAL A 51 3.88 -11.64 3.23
CA VAL A 51 4.33 -10.25 3.05
C VAL A 51 3.25 -9.23 3.38
N GLY A 52 1.97 -9.53 3.10
CA GLY A 52 0.83 -8.66 3.41
C GLY A 52 0.51 -8.52 4.91
N ASP A 53 1.04 -9.41 5.75
CA ASP A 53 0.85 -9.36 7.21
C ASP A 53 1.91 -8.48 7.89
N CYS A 54 2.98 -8.10 7.19
CA CYS A 54 4.02 -7.23 7.71
C CYS A 54 3.51 -5.82 7.98
N ALA A 55 3.80 -5.29 9.17
CA ALA A 55 3.44 -3.92 9.53
C ALA A 55 4.26 -2.89 8.74
N VAL A 56 3.68 -2.38 7.64
CA VAL A 56 4.22 -1.28 6.82
C VAL A 56 3.22 -0.12 6.84
N SER A 57 3.66 1.05 7.30
CA SER A 57 2.82 2.25 7.39
C SER A 57 3.17 3.22 6.26
N SER A 58 2.21 3.47 5.38
CA SER A 58 2.33 4.36 4.22
C SER A 58 0.95 4.87 3.80
N VAL A 59 0.89 6.00 3.09
CA VAL A 59 -0.36 6.52 2.50
C VAL A 59 -0.97 5.55 1.49
N THR A 60 -0.15 4.72 0.83
CA THR A 60 -0.63 3.70 -0.12
C THR A 60 -1.43 2.58 0.58
N GLN A 61 -1.31 2.47 1.91
CA GLN A 61 -2.04 1.47 2.70
C GLN A 61 -3.56 1.75 2.72
N TYR A 62 -3.99 3.00 2.56
CA TYR A 62 -5.42 3.33 2.42
C TYR A 62 -6.06 2.71 1.17
N PHE A 63 -5.23 2.40 0.17
CA PHE A 63 -5.58 1.68 -1.05
C PHE A 63 -5.12 0.22 -1.02
N GLN A 64 -4.75 -0.28 0.17
CA GLN A 64 -4.23 -1.62 0.41
C GLN A 64 -3.06 -1.99 -0.50
N ASN A 65 -2.20 -1.02 -0.79
CA ASN A 65 -1.07 -1.13 -1.70
C ASN A 65 -1.46 -1.70 -3.08
N ASN A 66 -2.63 -1.30 -3.60
CA ASN A 66 -3.14 -1.78 -4.86
C ASN A 66 -3.32 -0.62 -5.85
N GLY A 67 -2.51 -0.61 -6.91
CA GLY A 67 -2.54 0.44 -7.92
C GLY A 67 -3.88 0.55 -8.65
N SER A 68 -4.61 -0.54 -8.81
CA SER A 68 -5.95 -0.52 -9.42
C SER A 68 -6.99 0.13 -8.51
N ARG A 69 -6.83 0.03 -7.18
CA ARG A 69 -7.70 0.73 -6.22
C ARG A 69 -7.40 2.23 -6.19
N LEU A 70 -6.13 2.61 -6.28
CA LEU A 70 -5.72 4.02 -6.40
C LEU A 70 -6.25 4.65 -7.71
N ALA A 71 -6.29 3.89 -8.81
CA ALA A 71 -6.76 4.36 -10.11
C ALA A 71 -8.30 4.42 -10.25
N LEU A 72 -9.04 3.96 -9.24
CA LEU A 72 -10.47 3.74 -9.37
C LEU A 72 -11.23 5.07 -9.33
N THR A 73 -12.18 5.22 -10.25
CA THR A 73 -13.16 6.31 -10.25
C THR A 73 -14.56 5.74 -10.19
N ALA A 74 -15.48 6.42 -9.51
CA ALA A 74 -16.89 6.07 -9.50
C ALA A 74 -17.77 7.29 -9.76
N LEU A 75 -18.98 7.05 -10.26
CA LEU A 75 -20.00 8.08 -10.39
C LEU A 75 -20.82 8.15 -9.10
N GLN A 76 -21.00 9.35 -8.55
CA GLN A 76 -21.87 9.59 -7.40
C GLN A 76 -23.06 10.46 -7.79
N GLU A 77 -24.26 10.01 -7.42
CA GLU A 77 -25.55 10.68 -7.68
C GLU A 77 -26.50 10.52 -6.48
N ASP A 78 -25.97 10.52 -5.26
CA ASP A 78 -26.76 10.39 -4.02
C ASP A 78 -27.01 11.75 -3.37
N GLY A 79 -28.20 12.30 -3.58
CA GLY A 79 -28.70 13.51 -2.90
C GLY A 79 -27.90 14.80 -3.17
N LYS A 80 -26.95 14.77 -4.11
CA LYS A 80 -26.05 15.85 -4.51
C LYS A 80 -25.98 15.95 -6.03
N ASP A 81 -25.38 17.05 -6.51
CA ASP A 81 -25.02 17.17 -7.92
C ASP A 81 -24.15 15.99 -8.37
N LYS A 82 -24.49 15.45 -9.53
CA LYS A 82 -23.80 14.32 -10.14
C LYS A 82 -22.32 14.65 -10.33
N GLY A 83 -21.44 13.80 -9.80
CA GLY A 83 -19.99 14.01 -9.87
C GLY A 83 -19.22 12.70 -9.98
N THR A 84 -17.93 12.81 -10.31
CA THR A 84 -16.99 11.69 -10.26
C THR A 84 -16.23 11.76 -8.95
N VAL A 85 -16.20 10.65 -8.23
CA VAL A 85 -15.33 10.46 -7.06
C VAL A 85 -14.12 9.63 -7.44
N ASP A 86 -12.99 9.94 -6.82
CA ASP A 86 -11.71 9.28 -7.08
C ASP A 86 -10.90 9.08 -5.78
N TRP A 87 -9.60 8.85 -5.92
CA TRP A 87 -8.72 8.62 -4.77
C TRP A 87 -8.60 9.81 -3.82
N HIS A 88 -8.86 11.04 -4.26
CA HIS A 88 -8.83 12.21 -3.39
C HIS A 88 -9.92 12.12 -2.33
N ASP A 89 -11.13 11.73 -2.73
CA ASP A 89 -12.27 11.56 -1.83
C ASP A 89 -12.02 10.43 -0.84
N HIS A 90 -11.54 9.28 -1.33
CA HIS A 90 -11.20 8.13 -0.48
C HIS A 90 -10.10 8.48 0.52
N LEU A 91 -9.07 9.21 0.09
CA LEU A 91 -8.00 9.64 0.98
C LEU A 91 -8.56 10.55 2.07
N ILE A 92 -9.30 11.61 1.74
CA ILE A 92 -9.91 12.53 2.73
C ILE A 92 -10.80 11.79 3.72
N TYR A 93 -11.51 10.77 3.28
CA TYR A 93 -12.38 9.98 4.16
C TYR A 93 -11.59 9.14 5.18
N CYS A 94 -10.37 8.71 4.84
CA CYS A 94 -9.59 7.75 5.61
C CYS A 94 -8.55 8.36 6.57
N VAL A 95 -8.15 9.63 6.36
CA VAL A 95 -7.28 10.40 7.28
C VAL A 95 -8.11 11.14 8.32
#